data_AF-A0A7V3WE39-F1
#
_entry.id   AF-A0A7V3WE39-F1
#
_cell.length_a   1.000
_cell.length_b   1.000
_cell.length_c   1.000
_cell.angle_alpha   90.00
_cell.angle_beta   90.00
_cell.angle_gamma   90.00
#
_symmetry.space_group_name_H-M   'P 1'
#
loop_
_entity.id
_entity.type
_entity.pdbx_description
1 polymer ?
#
loop_
_entity_poly.entity_id
_entity_poly.type
_entity_poly.pdbx_seq_one_letter_code
_entity_poly.pdbx_strand_id
1 'polypeptide(L)' 'MNLSLIDTDIWIDILRGEDTDPLIAATALHHQLVLVSANVAHYQRVVQVGYSLRLENWREA' A
#
# COMPACT_ATOMS: atom_id res chain seq x y z
N MET A 1 5.07 7.10 16.31
CA MET A 1 3.98 7.56 15.42
C MET A 1 2.80 6.62 15.66
N ASN A 2 1.60 7.13 15.91
CA ASN A 2 0.46 6.30 16.30
C ASN A 2 -0.18 5.65 15.06
N LEU A 3 -0.20 4.32 15.00
CA LEU A 3 -0.81 3.56 13.90
C LEU A 3 -2.28 3.94 13.65
N SER A 4 -3.02 4.37 14.67
CA SER A 4 -4.43 4.75 14.51
C SER A 4 -4.62 6.02 13.66
N LEU A 5 -3.69 6.98 13.77
CA LEU A 5 -3.75 8.23 13.02
C LEU A 5 -3.38 8.01 11.55
N ILE A 6 -2.46 7.06 11.31
CA ILE A 6 -1.98 6.74 9.97
C ILE A 6 -2.96 5.84 9.22
N ASP A 7 -3.58 4.87 9.90
CA ASP A 7 -4.64 4.08 9.25
C ASP A 7 -5.76 4.99 8.71
N THR A 8 -6.15 5.99 9.51
CA THR A 8 -7.18 6.97 9.11
C THR A 8 -6.78 7.81 7.88
N ASP A 9 -5.48 8.12 7.70
CA ASP A 9 -5.04 8.90 6.54
C ASP A 9 -5.11 8.09 5.24
N ILE A 10 -4.70 6.82 5.27
CA ILE A 10 -4.83 5.86 4.18
C ILE A 10 -6.31 5.70 3.79
N TRP A 11 -7.20 5.56 4.78
CA TRP A 11 -8.64 5.45 4.53
C TRP A 11 -9.23 6.71 3.89
N ILE A 12 -8.78 7.89 4.31
CA ILE A 12 -9.23 9.16 3.74
C ILE A 12 -8.78 9.32 2.29
N ASP A 13 -7.55 8.93 1.96
CA ASP A 13 -7.01 9.01 0.59
C ASP A 13 -7.80 8.11 -0.37
N ILE A 14 -8.16 6.89 0.09
CA ILE A 14 -9.05 5.97 -0.64
C ILE A 14 -10.43 6.60 -0.84
N LEU A 15 -11.02 7.19 0.20
CA LEU A 15 -12.36 7.79 0.14
C LEU A 15 -12.41 9.02 -0.76
N ARG A 16 -11.33 9.80 -0.83
CA ARG A 16 -11.24 10.97 -1.72
C ARG A 16 -10.98 10.61 -3.17
N GLY A 17 -10.55 9.38 -3.44
CA GLY A 17 -10.18 8.94 -4.79
C GLY A 17 -8.96 9.69 -5.35
N GLU A 18 -8.15 10.28 -4.46
CA GLU A 18 -6.93 11.02 -4.84
C GLU A 18 -5.83 10.04 -5.26
N ASP A 19 -5.72 8.90 -4.56
CA ASP A 19 -4.76 7.83 -4.85
C ASP A 19 -5.42 6.46 -4.88
N THR A 20 -5.22 5.72 -5.98
CA THR A 20 -5.70 4.33 -6.12
C THR A 20 -4.69 3.31 -5.58
N ASP A 21 -3.44 3.72 -5.37
CA ASP A 21 -2.36 2.86 -4.90
C ASP A 21 -2.67 2.21 -3.53
N PRO A 22 -3.20 2.92 -2.53
CA PRO A 22 -3.62 2.30 -1.28
C PRO A 22 -4.74 1.26 -1.46
N LEU A 23 -5.67 1.48 -2.39
CA LEU A 23 -6.75 0.53 -2.68
C LEU A 23 -6.20 -0.77 -3.30
N ILE A 24 -5.24 -0.64 -4.22
CA ILE A 24 -4.55 -1.79 -4.84
C ILE A 24 -3.77 -2.56 -3.77
N ALA A 25 -3.02 -1.85 -2.91
CA ALA A 25 -2.29 -2.46 -1.80
C ALA A 25 -3.21 -3.15 -0.80
N ALA A 26 -4.34 -2.53 -0.45
CA ALA A 26 -5.36 -3.11 0.44
C ALA A 26 -5.95 -4.39 -0.17
N THR A 27 -6.20 -4.41 -1.47
CA THR A 27 -6.66 -5.60 -2.19
C THR A 27 -5.63 -6.74 -2.13
N ALA A 28 -4.35 -6.42 -2.36
CA ALA A 28 -3.27 -7.40 -2.27
C ALA A 28 -3.11 -7.97 -0.85
N LEU A 29 -3.19 -7.11 0.18
CA LEU A 29 -3.17 -7.51 1.58
C LEU A 29 -4.36 -8.41 1.95
N HIS A 30 -5.58 -8.02 1.54
CA HIS A 30 -6.80 -8.77 1.81
C HIS A 30 -6.75 -10.19 1.23
N HIS A 31 -6.23 -10.32 0.01
CA HIS A 31 -6.10 -11.60 -0.69
C HIS A 31 -4.75 -12.31 -0.45
N GLN A 32 -3.86 -11.75 0.38
CA GLN A 32 -2.53 -12.29 0.67
C GLN A 32 -1.67 -12.51 -0.60
N LEU A 33 -1.83 -11.63 -1.58
CA LEU A 33 -1.11 -11.67 -2.86
C LEU A 33 0.20 -10.89 -2.78
N VAL A 34 1.12 -11.22 -3.69
CA VAL A 34 2.30 -10.39 -3.97
C VAL A 34 1.91 -9.28 -4.93
N LEU A 35 2.16 -8.03 -4.54
CA LEU A 35 1.97 -6.87 -5.38
C LEU A 35 3.22 -6.68 -6.26
N VAL A 36 3.07 -6.85 -7.56
CA VAL A 36 4.16 -6.66 -8.53
C VAL A 36 4.01 -5.27 -9.17
N SER A 37 4.99 -4.39 -8.99
CA SER A 37 4.96 -3.04 -9.59
C SER A 37 6.36 -2.49 -9.82
N ALA A 38 6.54 -1.74 -10.92
CA ALA A 38 7.76 -0.96 -11.16
C ALA A 38 7.82 0.31 -10.30
N ASN A 39 6.69 0.77 -9.77
CA ASN A 39 6.60 1.98 -8.97
C ASN A 39 6.56 1.65 -7.49
N VAL A 40 7.61 0.98 -7.01
CA VAL A 40 7.67 0.48 -5.62
C VAL A 40 7.61 1.59 -4.57
N ALA A 41 8.04 2.81 -4.92
CA ALA A 41 8.03 3.97 -4.04
C ALA A 41 6.62 4.32 -3.54
N HIS A 42 5.60 4.19 -4.39
CA HIS A 42 4.22 4.53 -4.03
C HIS A 42 3.64 3.59 -2.96
N TYR A 43 4.13 2.35 -2.88
CA TYR A 43 3.68 1.36 -1.90
C TYR A 43 4.54 1.31 -0.64
N GLN A 44 5.66 2.05 -0.60
CA GLN A 44 6.53 2.11 0.58
C GLN A 44 5.80 2.66 1.80
N ARG A 45 4.87 3.61 1.63
CA ARG A 45 4.06 4.13 2.72
C ARG A 45 3.28 3.02 3.42
N VAL A 46 2.65 2.12 2.66
CA VAL A 46 1.89 1.00 3.23
C VAL A 46 2.79 0.07 4.05
N VAL A 47 3.99 -0.23 3.55
CA VAL A 47 4.99 -1.05 4.26
C VAL A 47 5.52 -0.35 5.52
N GLN A 48 5.84 0.94 5.43
CA GLN A 48 6.36 1.75 6.55
C GLN A 48 5.38 1.85 7.72
N VAL A 49 4.08 1.74 7.44
CA VAL A 49 3.01 1.76 8.43
C VAL A 49 2.88 0.42 9.16
N GLY A 50 3.63 -0.61 8.74
CA GLY A 50 3.68 -1.91 9.41
C GLY A 50 2.75 -2.95 8.79
N TYR A 51 2.13 -2.67 7.65
CA TYR A 51 1.39 -3.66 6.90
C TYR A 51 2.36 -4.63 6.21
N SER A 52 2.06 -5.94 6.30
CA SER A 52 2.87 -7.01 5.70
C SER A 52 2.64 -7.15 4.18
N LEU A 53 2.72 -6.03 3.45
CA LEU A 53 2.56 -6.01 2.00
C LEU A 53 3.81 -6.61 1.34
N ARG A 54 3.63 -7.68 0.58
CA ARG A 54 4.70 -8.28 -0.24
C ARG A 54 4.78 -7.53 -1.56
N LEU A 55 5.92 -6.88 -1.82
CA LEU A 55 6.13 -6.04 -2.99
C LEU A 55 7.30 -6.58 -3.81
N GLU A 56 7.10 -6.74 -5.11
CA GLU A 56 8.15 -7.16 -6.06
C GLU A 56 8.29 -6.13 -7.19
N ASN A 57 9.53 -5.77 -7.51
CA ASN A 57 9.85 -4.89 -8.63
C ASN A 57 10.20 -5.73 -9.87
N TRP A 58 9.32 -5.73 -10.87
CA TRP A 58 9.58 -6.49 -12.11
C TRP A 58 10.75 -5.94 -12.94
N ARG A 59 11.22 -4.72 -12.69
CA ARG A 59 12.42 -4.18 -13.37
C ARG A 59 13.73 -4.76 -12.81
N GLU A 60 13.68 -5.32 -11.62
CA GLU A 60 14.82 -5.87 -10.90
C GLU A 60 14.78 -7.41 -10.83
N ALA A 61 13.75 -8.03 -11.42
CA ALA A 61 13.56 -9.47 -11.54
C ALA A 61 14.05 -9.98 -12.90
#